data_AF-A0A8D0FAT7-F1
#
_entry.id   AF-A0A8D0FAT7-F1
#
_cell.length_a   1.000
_cell.length_b   1.000
_cell.length_c   1.000
_cell.angle_alpha   90.00
_cell.angle_beta   90.00
_cell.angle_gamma   90.00
#
_symmetry.space_group_name_H-M   'P 1'
#
loop_
_entity.id
_entity.type
_entity.pdbx_description
1 polymer ?
#
loop_
_entity_poly.entity_id
_entity_poly.type
_entity_poly.pdbx_seq_one_letter_code
_entity_poly.pdbx_strand_id
1 'polypeptide(L)'
;MNKCKKPYVDQTRNLEKFSPEILSEIEKLFEKKFTYTKPVNNEWQLPDPSDAFTCDHKEFSSLLALKDSMNEVKNQLSDKNLDEWHQHTSFTNKAGKIIPHVKKSVNAELCTQAWCKFHEILCSFPLLPEEALQDGELNSVHLCEAPGAFIASLNHYLKSHHVPCDWNWVANTLNPYHEANDTLTMIMDDQLSKLLLLDLVSQAGRRC
;
A
#
# COMPACT_ATOMS: atom_id res chain seq x y z
N MET A 1 4.39 -37.98 15.49
CA MET A 1 3.47 -37.01 16.13
C MET A 1 3.62 -35.67 15.43
N ASN A 2 2.97 -35.49 14.28
CA ASN A 2 2.97 -34.22 13.56
C ASN A 2 1.64 -33.52 13.85
N LYS A 3 1.69 -32.47 14.66
CA LYS A 3 0.53 -31.59 14.86
C LYS A 3 0.34 -30.80 13.55
N CYS A 4 -0.48 -31.34 12.65
CA CYS A 4 -1.06 -30.59 11.55
C CYS A 4 -1.87 -29.45 12.17
N LYS A 5 -1.29 -28.25 12.21
CA LYS A 5 -2.02 -27.05 12.60
C LYS A 5 -3.03 -26.77 11.48
N LYS A 6 -4.29 -26.60 11.89
CA LYS A 6 -5.41 -26.35 10.99
C LYS A 6 -5.10 -25.17 10.05
N PRO A 7 -5.59 -25.19 8.79
CA PRO A 7 -5.55 -24.02 7.93
C PRO A 7 -6.15 -22.82 8.66
N TYR A 8 -5.59 -21.64 8.39
CA TYR A 8 -6.05 -20.37 8.94
C TYR A 8 -7.56 -20.33 8.90
N VAL A 9 -8.14 -20.30 10.10
CA VAL A 9 -9.58 -20.20 10.34
C VAL A 9 -10.04 -19.01 9.52
N ASP A 10 -10.85 -19.28 8.50
CA ASP A 10 -11.78 -18.30 7.97
C ASP A 10 -12.42 -17.68 9.21
N GLN A 11 -11.99 -16.47 9.57
CA GLN A 11 -12.72 -15.67 10.52
C GLN A 11 -13.98 -15.31 9.76
N THR A 12 -14.90 -16.27 9.69
CA THR A 12 -16.29 -16.10 9.28
C THR A 12 -16.75 -14.96 10.16
N ARG A 13 -16.70 -13.78 9.55
CA ARG A 13 -16.75 -12.51 10.24
C ARG A 13 -18.06 -12.53 11.02
N ASN A 14 -18.06 -11.95 12.21
CA ASN A 14 -19.27 -11.79 13.02
C ASN A 14 -20.21 -10.73 12.37
N LEU A 15 -20.41 -10.81 11.06
CA LEU A 15 -21.24 -9.94 10.22
C LEU A 15 -22.72 -10.13 10.56
N GLU A 16 -23.07 -11.31 11.07
CA GLU A 16 -24.41 -11.64 11.59
C GLU A 16 -24.87 -10.70 12.74
N LYS A 17 -23.95 -9.98 13.39
CA LYS A 17 -24.27 -8.98 14.41
C LYS A 17 -24.74 -7.64 13.85
N PHE A 18 -24.51 -7.37 12.57
CA PHE A 18 -24.85 -6.09 11.96
C PHE A 18 -26.16 -6.21 11.17
N SER A 19 -26.92 -5.12 11.12
CA SER A 19 -28.17 -5.11 10.38
C SER A 19 -27.93 -5.22 8.87
N PRO A 20 -28.91 -5.72 8.08
CA PRO A 20 -28.78 -5.82 6.62
C PRO A 20 -28.44 -4.49 5.95
N GLU A 21 -28.93 -3.37 6.47
CA GLU A 21 -28.66 -2.04 5.94
C GLU A 21 -27.18 -1.66 6.08
N ILE A 22 -26.57 -1.96 7.24
CA ILE A 22 -25.15 -1.71 7.49
C ILE A 22 -24.29 -2.58 6.56
N LEU A 23 -24.67 -3.84 6.39
CA LEU A 23 -23.95 -4.76 5.50
C LEU A 23 -24.01 -4.28 4.04
N SER A 24 -25.18 -3.80 3.58
CA SER A 24 -25.34 -3.23 2.24
C SER A 24 -24.53 -1.93 2.05
N GLU A 25 -24.45 -1.08 3.08
CA GLU A 25 -23.62 0.13 3.03
C GLU A 25 -22.14 -0.22 2.93
N ILE A 26 -21.67 -1.18 3.73
CA ILE A 26 -20.28 -1.67 3.67
C ILE A 26 -19.97 -2.19 2.26
N GLU A 27 -20.83 -3.05 1.71
CA GLU A 27 -20.64 -3.59 0.36
C GLU A 27 -20.51 -2.47 -0.69
N LYS A 28 -21.41 -1.48 -0.67
CA LYS A 28 -21.36 -0.32 -1.59
C LYS A 28 -20.08 0.50 -1.47
N LEU A 29 -19.46 0.54 -0.29
CA LEU A 29 -18.23 1.29 -0.06
C LEU A 29 -16.99 0.51 -0.49
N PHE A 30 -16.94 -0.81 -0.24
CA PHE A 30 -15.76 -1.65 -0.44
C PHE A 30 -15.73 -2.40 -1.78
N GLU A 31 -16.87 -2.59 -2.46
CA GLU A 31 -16.93 -3.21 -3.79
C GLU A 31 -16.76 -2.22 -4.95
N LYS A 32 -16.18 -1.05 -4.69
CA LYS A 32 -15.74 -0.10 -5.73
C LYS A 32 -14.45 -0.57 -6.40
N LYS A 33 -14.48 -1.78 -6.96
CA LYS A 33 -13.38 -2.43 -7.67
C LYS A 33 -13.69 -2.42 -9.16
N PHE A 34 -12.69 -2.09 -9.97
CA PHE A 34 -12.83 -1.99 -11.42
C PHE A 34 -11.77 -2.86 -12.08
N THR A 35 -12.17 -3.63 -13.09
CA THR A 35 -11.24 -4.40 -13.92
C THR A 35 -11.06 -3.69 -15.24
N TYR A 36 -9.80 -3.42 -15.60
CA TYR A 36 -9.46 -2.89 -16.91
C TYR A 36 -9.08 -4.05 -17.82
N THR A 37 -9.81 -4.21 -18.92
CA THR A 37 -9.51 -5.21 -19.95
C THR A 37 -8.96 -4.53 -21.19
N LYS A 38 -8.10 -5.24 -21.92
CA LYS A 38 -7.69 -4.81 -23.25
C LYS A 38 -8.92 -4.80 -24.18
N PRO A 39 -9.04 -3.82 -25.08
CA PRO A 39 -10.17 -3.72 -25.98
C PRO A 39 -10.16 -4.88 -26.97
N VAL A 40 -11.34 -5.44 -27.27
CA VAL A 40 -11.50 -6.64 -28.13
C VAL A 40 -10.94 -6.43 -29.55
N ASN A 41 -10.93 -5.17 -30.02
CA ASN A 41 -10.54 -4.81 -31.38
C ASN A 41 -9.25 -3.99 -31.47
N ASN A 42 -8.37 -4.02 -30.46
CA ASN A 42 -7.16 -3.19 -30.42
C ASN A 42 -7.44 -1.68 -30.60
N GLU A 43 -8.60 -1.18 -30.15
CA GLU A 43 -8.96 0.25 -30.22
C GLU A 43 -7.90 1.15 -29.55
N TRP A 44 -7.21 0.60 -28.56
CA TRP A 44 -5.96 1.12 -28.04
C TRP A 44 -4.99 -0.03 -27.77
N GLN A 45 -3.70 0.24 -27.90
CA GLN A 45 -2.62 -0.65 -27.50
C GLN A 45 -1.63 0.14 -26.65
N LEU A 46 -0.93 -0.55 -25.74
CA LEU A 46 0.22 0.06 -25.07
C LEU A 46 1.30 0.35 -26.11
N PRO A 47 1.97 1.51 -26.05
CA PRO A 47 3.08 1.82 -26.94
C PRO A 47 4.24 0.84 -26.74
N ASP A 48 5.09 0.67 -27.75
CA ASP A 48 6.30 -0.13 -27.60
C ASP A 48 7.21 0.53 -26.55
N PRO A 49 7.85 -0.23 -25.64
CA PRO A 49 8.83 0.33 -24.71
C PRO A 49 9.92 1.16 -25.39
N SER A 50 10.27 0.87 -26.64
CA SER A 50 11.22 1.67 -27.43
C SER A 50 10.72 3.08 -27.75
N ASP A 51 9.40 3.28 -27.73
CA ASP A 51 8.78 4.58 -28.01
C ASP A 51 8.72 5.47 -26.77
N ALA A 52 8.94 4.91 -25.57
CA ALA A 52 8.93 5.67 -24.33
C ALA A 52 10.02 6.75 -24.34
N PHE A 53 9.65 7.97 -23.97
CA PHE A 53 10.56 9.14 -23.90
C PHE A 53 11.22 9.55 -25.23
N THR A 54 10.67 9.12 -26.37
CA THR A 54 11.18 9.49 -27.70
C THR A 54 10.62 10.79 -28.26
N CYS A 55 9.47 11.24 -27.76
CA CYS A 55 8.81 12.45 -28.21
C CYS A 55 8.99 13.60 -27.21
N ASP A 56 8.97 14.83 -27.73
CA ASP A 56 8.95 16.02 -26.91
C ASP A 56 7.67 16.08 -26.07
N HIS A 57 7.78 16.72 -24.90
CA HIS A 57 6.65 16.92 -24.00
C HIS A 57 5.47 17.59 -24.72
N LYS A 58 4.33 16.89 -24.74
CA LYS A 58 3.08 17.40 -25.30
C LYS A 58 2.09 17.70 -24.18
N GLU A 59 1.68 18.95 -24.10
CA GLU A 59 0.63 19.37 -23.19
C GLU A 59 -0.76 19.09 -23.77
N PHE A 60 -1.65 18.59 -22.92
CA PHE A 60 -3.06 18.43 -23.24
C PHE A 60 -3.86 19.47 -22.48
N SER A 61 -4.43 20.45 -23.19
CA SER A 61 -5.13 21.59 -22.59
C SER A 61 -6.26 21.17 -21.64
N SER A 62 -6.96 20.07 -21.94
CA SER A 62 -7.98 19.49 -21.07
C SER A 62 -7.42 18.98 -19.75
N LEU A 63 -6.25 18.31 -19.77
CA LEU A 63 -5.58 17.82 -18.56
C LEU A 63 -4.97 18.96 -17.74
N LEU A 64 -4.47 20.00 -18.40
CA LEU A 64 -4.01 21.22 -17.72
C LEU A 64 -5.15 21.95 -17.03
N ALA A 65 -6.27 22.16 -17.72
CA ALA A 65 -7.45 22.77 -17.13
C ALA A 65 -7.98 21.95 -15.93
N LEU A 66 -7.94 20.62 -16.02
CA LEU A 66 -8.28 19.73 -14.92
C LEU A 66 -7.32 19.87 -13.73
N LYS A 67 -6.01 19.89 -13.99
CA LYS A 67 -4.97 20.15 -12.97
C LYS A 67 -5.22 21.49 -12.27
N ASP A 68 -5.53 22.54 -13.01
CA ASP A 68 -5.76 23.88 -12.46
C ASP A 68 -7.01 23.89 -11.59
N SER A 69 -8.10 23.28 -12.06
CA SER A 69 -9.32 23.11 -11.27
C SER A 69 -9.10 22.33 -9.97
N MET A 70 -8.31 21.24 -10.01
CA MET A 70 -7.96 20.47 -8.81
C MET A 70 -7.11 21.29 -7.85
N ASN A 71 -6.16 22.07 -8.35
CA ASN A 71 -5.32 22.92 -7.51
C ASN A 71 -6.11 24.06 -6.87
N GLU A 72 -7.05 24.68 -7.60
CA GLU A 72 -7.91 25.72 -7.06
C GLU A 72 -8.70 25.21 -5.85
N VAL A 73 -9.30 24.01 -5.97
CA VAL A 73 -10.03 23.37 -4.85
C VAL A 73 -9.07 23.03 -3.70
N LYS A 74 -7.89 22.47 -3.99
CA LYS A 74 -6.87 22.15 -2.97
C LYS A 74 -6.43 23.39 -2.19
N ASN A 75 -6.28 24.52 -2.89
CA ASN A 75 -5.77 25.77 -2.32
C ASN A 75 -6.76 26.46 -1.36
N GLN A 76 -8.04 26.07 -1.37
CA GLN A 76 -9.03 26.56 -0.39
C GLN A 76 -8.69 26.19 1.06
N LEU A 77 -7.75 25.26 1.26
CA LEU A 77 -7.28 24.81 2.57
C LEU A 77 -5.87 25.32 2.92
N SER A 78 -5.23 26.10 2.03
CA SER A 78 -3.84 26.55 2.21
C SER A 78 -3.65 27.59 3.31
N ASP A 79 -4.72 28.23 3.77
CA ASP A 79 -4.70 29.22 4.86
C ASP A 79 -4.81 28.58 6.26
N LYS A 80 -4.99 27.25 6.35
CA LYS A 80 -5.15 26.55 7.63
C LYS A 80 -3.79 26.31 8.28
N ASN A 81 -3.72 26.54 9.59
CA ASN A 81 -2.55 26.17 10.38
C ASN A 81 -2.36 24.64 10.35
N LEU A 82 -1.14 24.18 10.08
CA LEU A 82 -0.84 22.76 9.89
C LEU A 82 -1.11 21.91 11.14
N ASP A 83 -0.74 22.40 12.33
CA ASP A 83 -0.91 21.67 13.58
C ASP A 83 -2.38 21.56 13.96
N GLU A 84 -3.13 22.66 13.87
CA GLU A 84 -4.57 22.67 14.11
C GLU A 84 -5.31 21.77 13.11
N TRP A 85 -4.90 21.81 11.84
CA TRP A 85 -5.43 20.94 10.80
C TRP A 85 -5.14 19.46 11.09
N HIS A 86 -3.91 19.13 11.51
CA HIS A 86 -3.54 17.77 11.87
C HIS A 86 -4.33 17.26 13.09
N GLN A 87 -4.51 18.09 14.12
CA GLN A 87 -5.35 17.74 15.27
C GLN A 87 -6.79 17.50 14.85
N HIS A 88 -7.37 18.40 14.06
CA HIS A 88 -8.75 18.31 13.59
C HIS A 88 -8.98 17.07 12.73
N THR A 89 -8.12 16.83 11.73
CA THR A 89 -8.24 15.68 10.82
C THR A 89 -7.99 14.37 11.53
N SER A 90 -7.04 14.32 12.47
CA SER A 90 -6.82 13.13 13.31
C SER A 90 -8.02 12.82 14.20
N PHE A 91 -8.62 13.84 14.81
CA PHE A 91 -9.81 13.69 15.66
C PHE A 91 -11.04 13.21 14.87
N THR A 92 -11.22 13.72 13.65
CA THR A 92 -12.37 13.39 12.80
C THR A 92 -12.19 12.11 11.97
N ASN A 93 -10.98 11.55 11.91
CA ASN A 93 -10.68 10.34 11.18
C ASN A 93 -11.29 9.09 11.86
N LYS A 94 -12.47 8.67 11.39
CA LYS A 94 -13.14 7.43 11.85
C LYS A 94 -12.27 6.17 11.68
N ALA A 95 -11.38 6.14 10.68
CA ALA A 95 -10.48 5.02 10.43
C ALA A 95 -9.29 4.95 11.42
N GLY A 96 -9.10 5.96 12.28
CA GLY A 96 -8.02 5.98 13.28
C GLY A 96 -8.04 4.79 14.25
N LYS A 97 -9.20 4.14 14.43
CA LYS A 97 -9.36 2.96 15.28
C LYS A 97 -8.95 1.63 14.62
N ILE A 98 -8.76 1.62 13.30
CA ILE A 98 -8.43 0.41 12.54
C ILE A 98 -7.05 -0.10 12.92
N ILE A 99 -6.04 0.77 12.94
CA ILE A 99 -4.65 0.38 13.19
C ILE A 99 -4.48 -0.28 14.58
N PRO A 100 -4.97 0.33 15.70
CA PRO A 100 -4.90 -0.33 17.01
C PRO A 100 -5.65 -1.68 17.04
N HIS A 101 -6.78 -1.77 16.36
CA HIS A 101 -7.55 -3.01 16.28
C HIS A 101 -6.78 -4.11 15.56
N VAL A 102 -6.27 -3.83 14.35
CA VAL A 102 -5.47 -4.78 13.56
C VAL A 102 -4.23 -5.22 14.35
N LYS A 103 -3.46 -4.28 14.90
CA LYS A 103 -2.27 -4.58 15.70
C LYS A 103 -2.58 -5.55 16.85
N LYS A 104 -3.70 -5.34 17.55
CA LYS A 104 -4.14 -6.22 18.65
C LYS A 104 -4.63 -7.58 18.16
N SER A 105 -5.39 -7.60 17.06
CA SER A 105 -6.07 -8.81 16.58
C SER A 105 -5.15 -9.79 15.88
N VAL A 106 -4.15 -9.32 15.14
CA VAL A 106 -3.26 -10.17 14.32
C VAL A 106 -1.78 -10.06 14.70
N ASN A 107 -1.44 -9.30 15.75
CA ASN A 107 -0.05 -9.06 16.16
C ASN A 107 0.84 -8.55 15.01
N ALA A 108 0.31 -7.59 14.23
CA ALA A 108 1.00 -7.04 13.07
C ALA A 108 2.26 -6.24 13.46
N GLU A 109 3.40 -6.64 12.92
CA GLU A 109 4.68 -5.92 12.99
C GLU A 109 4.62 -4.66 12.13
N LEU A 110 5.21 -3.56 12.61
CA LEU A 110 5.19 -2.25 11.92
C LEU A 110 3.80 -1.86 11.40
N CYS A 111 2.75 -2.16 12.17
CA CYS A 111 1.35 -1.90 11.82
C CYS A 111 1.08 -0.39 11.73
N THR A 112 1.24 0.16 10.54
CA THR A 112 0.94 1.56 10.18
C THR A 112 -0.29 1.62 9.26
N GLN A 113 -0.66 2.83 8.82
CA GLN A 113 -1.69 2.97 7.78
C GLN A 113 -1.25 2.31 6.46
N ALA A 114 0.04 2.43 6.10
CA ALA A 114 0.62 1.80 4.92
C ALA A 114 0.51 0.27 5.00
N TRP A 115 0.82 -0.31 6.17
CA TRP A 115 0.65 -1.74 6.42
C TRP A 115 -0.79 -2.19 6.14
N CYS A 116 -1.78 -1.48 6.71
CA CYS A 116 -3.20 -1.82 6.56
C CYS A 116 -3.68 -1.69 5.11
N LYS A 117 -3.25 -0.63 4.40
CA LYS A 117 -3.55 -0.43 2.97
C LYS A 117 -3.03 -1.58 2.14
N PHE A 118 -1.76 -1.96 2.33
CA PHE A 118 -1.16 -3.04 1.56
C PHE A 118 -1.76 -4.40 1.91
N HIS A 119 -2.07 -4.64 3.18
CA HIS A 119 -2.72 -5.88 3.60
C HIS A 119 -4.12 -6.04 2.99
N GLU A 120 -4.91 -4.98 2.96
CA GLU A 120 -6.22 -4.96 2.28
C GLU A 120 -6.07 -5.29 0.79
N ILE A 121 -5.04 -4.74 0.12
CA ILE A 121 -4.73 -5.01 -1.29
C ILE A 121 -4.41 -6.50 -1.50
N LEU A 122 -3.52 -7.08 -0.68
CA LEU A 122 -3.15 -8.50 -0.76
C LEU A 122 -4.36 -9.43 -0.56
N CYS A 123 -5.29 -9.06 0.32
CA CYS A 123 -6.50 -9.84 0.57
C CYS A 123 -7.59 -9.62 -0.49
N SER A 124 -7.59 -8.48 -1.19
CA SER A 124 -8.64 -8.11 -2.14
C SER A 124 -8.33 -8.48 -3.58
N PHE A 125 -7.05 -8.61 -3.93
CA PHE A 125 -6.60 -8.79 -5.30
C PHE A 125 -5.52 -9.89 -5.38
N PRO A 126 -5.50 -10.71 -6.45
CA PRO A 126 -4.48 -11.73 -6.66
C PRO A 126 -3.16 -11.09 -7.09
N LEU A 127 -2.43 -10.49 -6.14
CA LEU A 127 -1.17 -9.78 -6.41
C LEU A 127 0.02 -10.72 -6.64
N LEU A 128 -0.01 -11.91 -6.03
CA LEU A 128 1.10 -12.86 -6.12
C LEU A 128 0.97 -13.66 -7.42
N PRO A 129 1.99 -13.66 -8.30
CA PRO A 129 1.94 -14.43 -9.54
C PRO A 129 1.78 -15.92 -9.25
N GLU A 130 0.85 -16.58 -9.94
CA GLU A 130 0.60 -18.01 -9.73
C GLU A 130 1.83 -18.85 -10.03
N GLU A 131 2.63 -18.44 -11.03
CA GLU A 131 3.87 -19.10 -11.42
C GLU A 131 4.91 -19.08 -10.29
N ALA A 132 5.08 -17.92 -9.64
CA ALA A 132 6.00 -17.78 -8.50
C ALA A 132 5.58 -18.66 -7.32
N LEU A 133 4.26 -18.84 -7.11
CA LEU A 133 3.74 -19.72 -6.07
C LEU A 133 3.91 -21.20 -6.40
N GLN A 134 3.87 -21.56 -7.69
CA GLN A 134 4.10 -22.93 -8.16
C GLN A 134 5.57 -23.33 -8.09
N ASP A 135 6.46 -22.42 -8.51
CA ASP A 135 7.92 -22.62 -8.49
C ASP A 135 8.48 -22.56 -7.06
N GLY A 136 7.72 -21.99 -6.12
CA GLY A 136 8.10 -21.86 -4.72
C GLY A 136 9.12 -20.75 -4.47
N GLU A 137 9.34 -19.86 -5.42
CA GLU A 137 10.25 -18.72 -5.30
C GLU A 137 9.51 -17.40 -5.57
N LEU A 138 9.43 -16.54 -4.56
CA LEU A 138 8.83 -15.22 -4.68
C LEU A 138 9.91 -14.14 -4.64
N ASN A 139 10.03 -13.38 -5.71
CA ASN A 139 10.95 -12.24 -5.79
C ASN A 139 10.15 -10.94 -5.79
N SER A 140 10.50 -9.99 -4.92
CA SER A 140 9.83 -8.69 -4.84
C SER A 140 10.79 -7.52 -4.69
N VAL A 141 10.43 -6.38 -5.28
CA VAL A 141 11.16 -5.11 -5.19
C VAL A 141 10.28 -4.07 -4.53
N HIS A 142 10.77 -3.41 -3.48
CA HIS A 142 10.03 -2.38 -2.76
C HIS A 142 10.77 -1.04 -2.86
N LEU A 143 10.13 -0.05 -3.51
CA LEU A 143 10.73 1.27 -3.76
C LEU A 143 10.14 2.32 -2.82
N CYS A 144 10.99 3.23 -2.33
CA CYS A 144 10.62 4.26 -1.35
C CYS A 144 10.01 3.69 -0.06
N GLU A 145 10.49 2.52 0.34
CA GLU A 145 9.73 1.66 1.25
C GLU A 145 9.91 2.02 2.74
N ALA A 146 10.82 2.93 3.11
CA ALA A 146 10.98 3.29 4.52
C ALA A 146 9.67 3.83 5.12
N PRO A 147 9.19 3.29 6.26
CA PRO A 147 9.91 2.46 7.23
C PRO A 147 9.83 0.92 7.04
N GLY A 148 9.19 0.40 6.00
CA GLY A 148 9.10 -1.03 5.66
C GLY A 148 7.74 -1.68 5.94
N ALA A 149 6.67 -0.88 5.94
CA ALA A 149 5.34 -1.33 6.31
C ALA A 149 4.70 -2.29 5.29
N PHE A 150 4.98 -2.14 3.99
CA PHE A 150 4.49 -3.06 2.96
C PHE A 150 5.25 -4.38 3.02
N ILE A 151 6.57 -4.34 3.22
CA ILE A 151 7.39 -5.54 3.44
C ILE A 151 6.87 -6.33 4.65
N ALA A 152 6.67 -5.66 5.80
CA ALA A 152 6.17 -6.30 7.01
C ALA A 152 4.76 -6.90 6.81
N SER A 153 3.91 -6.22 6.03
CA SER A 153 2.57 -6.71 5.69
C SER A 153 2.62 -7.93 4.76
N LEU A 154 3.50 -7.93 3.75
CA LEU A 154 3.71 -9.08 2.86
C LEU A 154 4.21 -10.30 3.64
N ASN A 155 5.23 -10.11 4.48
CA ASN A 155 5.75 -11.15 5.37
C ASN A 155 4.64 -11.77 6.22
N HIS A 156 3.82 -10.93 6.84
CA HIS A 156 2.70 -11.36 7.66
C HIS A 156 1.67 -12.14 6.85
N TYR A 157 1.34 -11.68 5.63
CA TYR A 157 0.41 -12.34 4.74
C TYR A 157 0.91 -13.74 4.33
N LEU A 158 2.15 -13.85 3.83
CA LEU A 158 2.74 -15.12 3.40
C LEU A 158 2.76 -16.15 4.54
N LYS A 159 3.18 -15.72 5.74
CA LYS A 159 3.24 -16.59 6.93
C LYS A 159 1.86 -16.99 7.43
N SER A 160 0.90 -16.07 7.49
CA SER A 160 -0.45 -16.36 8.01
C SER A 160 -1.24 -17.27 7.07
N HIS A 161 -1.07 -17.12 5.75
CA HIS A 161 -1.70 -17.95 4.73
C HIS A 161 -0.92 -19.24 4.43
N HIS A 162 0.22 -19.47 5.09
CA HIS A 162 1.08 -20.64 4.89
C HIS A 162 1.48 -20.82 3.42
N VAL A 163 1.79 -19.71 2.74
CA VAL A 163 2.23 -19.72 1.34
C VAL A 163 3.62 -20.38 1.29
N PRO A 164 3.77 -21.55 0.63
CA PRO A 164 5.04 -22.26 0.59
C PRO A 164 5.94 -21.63 -0.47
N CYS A 165 6.64 -20.56 -0.12
CA CYS A 165 7.61 -19.92 -1.01
C CYS A 165 8.85 -19.42 -0.25
N ASP A 166 10.00 -19.54 -0.91
CA ASP A 166 11.23 -18.84 -0.56
C ASP A 166 11.10 -17.40 -1.05
N TRP A 167 10.88 -16.48 -0.11
CA TRP A 167 10.66 -15.08 -0.42
C TRP A 167 11.96 -14.28 -0.34
N ASN A 168 12.45 -13.86 -1.51
CA ASN A 168 13.58 -12.95 -1.66
C ASN A 168 13.05 -11.54 -1.97
N TRP A 169 13.56 -10.55 -1.26
CA TRP A 169 13.17 -9.17 -1.50
C TRP A 169 14.35 -8.22 -1.46
N VAL A 170 14.25 -7.17 -2.25
CA VAL A 170 15.16 -6.03 -2.21
C VAL A 170 14.34 -4.77 -2.01
N ALA A 171 14.88 -3.83 -1.24
CA ALA A 171 14.22 -2.56 -1.01
C ALA A 171 15.19 -1.40 -1.14
N ASN A 172 14.67 -0.27 -1.62
CA ASN A 172 15.37 1.00 -1.63
C ASN A 172 14.52 2.07 -0.93
N THR A 173 15.19 2.99 -0.25
CA THR A 173 14.58 4.21 0.25
C THR A 173 15.30 5.42 -0.32
N LEU A 174 14.59 6.54 -0.44
CA LEU A 174 15.23 7.83 -0.64
C LEU A 174 16.11 8.15 0.57
N ASN A 175 17.33 8.61 0.29
CA ASN A 175 18.19 9.20 1.30
C ASN A 175 17.80 10.68 1.46
N PRO A 176 17.17 11.09 2.59
CA PRO A 176 16.76 12.48 2.77
C PRO A 176 17.97 13.44 2.82
N TYR A 177 19.17 12.93 3.13
CA TYR A 177 20.41 13.71 3.22
C TYR A 177 21.26 13.66 1.95
N HIS A 178 20.71 13.22 0.81
CA HIS A 178 21.45 13.19 -0.43
C HIS A 178 21.76 14.62 -0.89
N GLU A 179 23.02 14.91 -1.20
CA GLU A 179 23.51 16.28 -1.44
C GLU A 179 22.86 16.98 -2.65
N ALA A 180 22.29 16.21 -3.59
CA ALA A 180 21.55 16.75 -4.74
C ALA A 180 20.07 17.10 -4.45
N ASN A 181 19.59 16.85 -3.22
CA ASN A 181 18.23 17.17 -2.81
C ASN A 181 18.10 18.69 -2.59
N ASP A 182 17.20 19.33 -3.32
CA ASP A 182 16.89 20.74 -3.12
C ASP A 182 15.98 20.91 -1.89
N THR A 183 16.51 21.59 -0.87
CA THR A 183 15.84 21.83 0.41
C THR A 183 14.63 22.74 0.32
N LEU A 184 14.44 23.44 -0.81
CA LEU A 184 13.27 24.31 -1.07
C LEU A 184 12.10 23.57 -1.73
N THR A 185 12.35 22.41 -2.35
CA THR A 185 11.34 21.62 -3.06
C THR A 185 10.98 20.31 -2.37
N MET A 186 11.71 19.93 -1.31
CA MET A 186 11.48 18.70 -0.55
C MET A 186 10.84 18.95 0.82
N ILE A 187 9.90 18.08 1.21
CA ILE A 187 9.35 18.04 2.57
C ILE A 187 10.36 17.31 3.47
N MET A 188 10.99 18.05 4.37
CA MET A 188 12.11 17.62 5.23
C MET A 188 11.71 16.75 6.45
N ASP A 189 10.52 16.14 6.46
CA ASP A 189 10.07 15.36 7.64
C ASP A 189 10.67 13.94 7.62
N ASP A 190 11.77 13.74 8.34
CA ASP A 190 12.62 12.55 8.27
C ASP A 190 12.57 11.65 9.53
N GLN A 191 11.73 11.99 10.52
CA GLN A 191 11.79 11.43 11.88
C GLN A 191 11.68 9.89 11.95
N LEU A 192 11.12 9.26 10.91
CA LEU A 192 10.90 7.81 10.86
C LEU A 192 11.93 7.05 9.99
N SER A 193 12.70 7.73 9.15
CA SER A 193 13.48 7.10 8.08
C SER A 193 14.79 6.46 8.55
N LYS A 194 15.43 7.02 9.59
CA LYS A 194 16.75 6.58 10.09
C LYS A 194 16.73 5.33 10.97
N LEU A 195 15.66 5.08 11.72
CA LEU A 195 15.70 4.11 12.82
C LEU A 195 15.27 2.68 12.41
N LEU A 196 14.51 2.51 11.33
CA LEU A 196 13.83 1.25 11.03
C LEU A 196 14.48 0.38 9.94
N LEU A 197 15.35 0.96 9.10
CA LEU A 197 16.06 0.19 8.07
C LEU A 197 17.10 -0.80 8.65
N LEU A 198 17.75 -0.45 9.75
CA LEU A 198 18.69 -1.35 10.43
C LEU A 198 17.97 -2.53 11.11
N ASP A 199 16.79 -2.30 11.68
CA ASP A 199 16.01 -3.35 12.33
C ASP A 199 15.37 -4.34 11.34
N LEU A 200 14.93 -3.86 10.17
CA LEU A 200 14.41 -4.75 9.12
C LEU A 200 15.50 -5.59 8.46
N VAL A 201 16.68 -5.04 8.21
CA VAL A 201 17.83 -5.83 7.71
C VAL A 201 18.29 -6.84 8.76
N SER A 202 18.28 -6.49 10.04
CA SER A 202 18.59 -7.39 11.16
C SER A 202 17.57 -8.53 11.32
N GLN A 203 16.28 -8.27 11.04
CA GLN A 203 15.23 -9.29 11.05
C GLN A 203 15.18 -10.13 9.76
N ALA A 204 15.51 -9.56 8.60
CA ALA A 204 15.65 -10.26 7.32
C ALA A 204 16.85 -11.23 7.28
N GLY A 205 17.83 -11.04 8.16
CA GLY A 205 18.93 -11.99 8.38
C GLY A 205 18.47 -13.33 9.00
N ARG A 206 17.23 -13.43 9.46
CA ARG A 206 16.59 -14.72 9.72
C ARG A 206 15.91 -15.14 8.43
N ARG A 207 16.64 -15.94 7.65
CA ARG A 207 16.09 -16.76 6.56
C ARG A 207 14.73 -17.34 6.98
N CYS A 208 13.76 -17.34 6.07
CA CYS A 208 12.53 -18.10 6.23
C CYS A 208 12.81 -19.54 6.69
#